data_AF-A0AA35S4I7-F1
#
_entry.id   AF-A0AA35S4I7-F1
#
_cell.length_a   1.000
_cell.length_b   1.000
_cell.length_c   1.000
_cell.angle_alpha   90.00
_cell.angle_beta   90.00
_cell.angle_gamma   90.00
#
_symmetry.space_group_name_H-M   'P 1'
#
loop_
_entity.id
_entity.type
_entity.pdbx_description
1 polymer ?
#
loop_
_entity_poly.entity_id
_entity_poly.type
_entity_poly.pdbx_seq_one_letter_code
_entity_poly.pdbx_strand_id
1 'polypeptide(L)'
;MAYTALPLPVGRVFQLKCLKPGIIRFGLTTLTPDKAPLYKWLTNAIYDPHYWEWFSGHVWNGGNQKAVEYDIQNDVGNNHSLGMAVYPNGELHVFANGKDVGTPWQNLPLDLPLYGVVGLENFGK
;
A
#
# COMPACT_ATOMS: atom_id res chain seq x y z
N MET A 1 0.20 -2.14 -12.46
CA MET A 1 0.77 -2.19 -11.10
C MET A 1 2.24 -2.56 -11.20
N ALA A 2 3.03 -2.16 -10.22
CA ALA A 2 4.40 -2.60 -10.01
C ALA A 2 4.50 -3.23 -8.62
N TYR A 3 5.36 -4.23 -8.47
CA TYR A 3 5.59 -4.93 -7.21
C TYR A 3 7.05 -4.83 -6.79
N THR A 4 7.33 -4.98 -5.51
CA THR A 4 8.72 -5.18 -5.06
C THR A 4 9.25 -6.50 -5.59
N ALA A 5 10.53 -6.52 -5.99
CA ALA A 5 11.16 -7.73 -6.52
C ALA A 5 11.38 -8.82 -5.44
N LEU A 6 11.47 -8.41 -4.18
CA LEU A 6 11.67 -9.27 -3.02
C LEU A 6 10.58 -9.02 -1.97
N PRO A 7 10.31 -10.00 -1.09
CA PRO A 7 9.47 -9.78 0.07
C PRO A 7 10.04 -8.67 0.96
N LEU A 8 9.14 -7.94 1.61
CA LEU A 8 9.46 -6.93 2.59
C LEU A 8 9.91 -7.58 3.90
N PRO A 9 11.05 -7.17 4.46
CA PRO A 9 11.42 -7.59 5.81
C PRO A 9 10.44 -7.03 6.84
N VAL A 10 10.02 -7.88 7.79
CA VAL A 10 9.25 -7.44 8.96
C VAL A 10 10.02 -6.35 9.73
N GLY A 11 9.31 -5.32 10.16
CA GLY A 11 9.84 -4.17 10.90
C GLY A 11 10.59 -3.16 10.04
N ARG A 12 10.63 -3.32 8.71
CA ARG A 12 11.22 -2.32 7.80
C ARG A 12 10.14 -1.60 6.99
N VAL A 13 10.33 -0.29 6.85
CA VAL A 13 9.47 0.55 6.03
C VAL A 13 9.82 0.35 4.56
N PHE A 14 8.85 -0.13 3.80
CA PHE A 14 8.83 0.00 2.35
C PHE A 14 8.37 1.40 2.01
N GLN A 15 9.25 2.19 1.38
CA GLN A 15 8.99 3.60 1.09
C GLN A 15 8.94 3.86 -0.40
N LEU A 16 7.98 4.68 -0.81
CA LEU A 16 7.86 5.25 -2.15
C LEU A 16 8.01 6.76 -2.08
N LYS A 17 8.74 7.34 -3.04
CA LYS A 17 8.84 8.79 -3.22
C LYS A 17 8.04 9.22 -4.45
N CYS A 18 7.07 10.09 -4.24
CA CYS A 18 6.19 10.62 -5.27
C CYS A 18 6.81 11.89 -5.88
N LEU A 19 7.38 11.75 -7.09
CA LEU A 19 8.04 12.87 -7.77
C LEU A 19 7.08 13.76 -8.58
N LYS A 20 5.90 13.24 -8.92
CA LYS A 20 4.89 13.91 -9.75
C LYS A 20 3.50 13.71 -9.16
N PRO A 21 2.57 14.65 -9.38
CA PRO A 21 1.19 14.44 -9.02
C PRO A 21 0.53 13.32 -9.83
N GLY A 22 -0.44 12.63 -9.22
CA GLY A 22 -1.19 11.57 -9.85
C GLY A 22 -2.03 10.79 -8.84
N ILE A 23 -2.92 9.92 -9.35
CA ILE A 23 -3.67 9.01 -8.50
C ILE A 23 -2.78 7.82 -8.20
N ILE A 24 -2.47 7.64 -6.92
CA ILE A 24 -1.66 6.52 -6.44
C ILE A 24 -2.48 5.55 -5.64
N ARG A 25 -2.16 4.27 -5.77
CA ARG A 25 -2.59 3.23 -4.83
C ARG A 25 -1.36 2.53 -4.33
N PHE A 26 -1.19 2.49 -3.02
CA PHE A 26 0.03 2.05 -2.38
C PHE A 26 -0.31 0.96 -1.39
N GLY A 27 0.33 -0.20 -1.46
CA GLY A 27 -0.14 -1.33 -0.69
C GLY A 27 0.86 -2.44 -0.47
N LEU A 28 0.37 -3.47 0.19
CA LEU A 28 1.03 -4.74 0.40
C LEU A 28 0.19 -5.88 -0.17
N THR A 29 0.83 -6.98 -0.54
CA THR A 29 0.14 -8.22 -0.92
C THR A 29 0.87 -9.47 -0.44
N THR A 30 0.12 -10.55 -0.20
CA THR A 30 0.69 -11.89 0.00
C THR A 30 0.91 -12.66 -1.31
N LEU A 31 0.47 -12.10 -2.45
CA LEU A 31 0.66 -12.73 -3.75
C LEU A 31 2.09 -12.50 -4.25
N THR A 32 2.71 -13.55 -4.76
CA THR A 32 4.02 -13.42 -5.40
C THR A 32 3.89 -12.66 -6.73
N PRO A 33 4.84 -11.78 -7.10
CA PRO A 33 4.71 -10.93 -8.28
C PRO A 33 4.47 -11.69 -9.60
N ASP A 34 4.95 -12.93 -9.71
CA ASP A 34 4.78 -13.83 -10.86
C ASP A 34 3.36 -14.43 -10.96
N LYS A 35 2.64 -14.52 -9.84
CA LYS A 35 1.29 -15.09 -9.74
C LYS A 35 0.22 -14.02 -9.52
N ALA A 36 0.63 -12.79 -9.23
CA ALA A 36 -0.28 -11.69 -9.00
C ALA A 36 -1.07 -11.42 -10.30
N PRO A 37 -2.42 -11.39 -10.23
CA PRO A 37 -3.22 -11.09 -11.40
C PRO A 37 -2.88 -9.68 -11.90
N LEU A 38 -2.76 -9.54 -13.21
CA LEU A 38 -2.70 -8.24 -13.87
C LEU A 38 -4.09 -7.60 -13.77
N TYR A 39 -4.44 -7.04 -12.61
CA TYR A 39 -5.64 -6.21 -12.53
C TYR A 39 -5.46 -5.03 -13.48
N LYS A 40 -6.31 -4.96 -14.51
CA LYS A 40 -6.36 -3.83 -15.45
C LYS A 40 -6.68 -2.51 -14.74
N TRP A 41 -7.38 -2.60 -13.60
CA TRP A 41 -7.77 -1.49 -12.74
C TRP A 41 -7.65 -1.93 -11.29
N LEU A 42 -7.07 -1.08 -10.45
CA LEU A 42 -6.83 -1.39 -9.04
C LEU A 42 -8.14 -1.54 -8.22
N THR A 43 -9.28 -1.14 -8.77
CA THR A 43 -10.61 -1.28 -8.17
C THR A 43 -10.97 -2.71 -7.74
N ASN A 44 -10.35 -3.74 -8.32
CA ASN A 44 -10.61 -5.11 -7.88
C ASN A 44 -9.73 -5.54 -6.70
N ALA A 45 -8.54 -4.94 -6.54
CA ALA A 45 -7.59 -5.31 -5.48
C ALA A 45 -8.15 -4.99 -4.08
N ILE A 46 -8.91 -3.90 -3.94
CA ILE A 46 -9.53 -3.54 -2.65
C ILE A 46 -10.53 -4.60 -2.14
N TYR A 47 -11.06 -5.46 -3.01
CA TYR A 47 -11.97 -6.56 -2.66
C TYR A 47 -11.26 -7.89 -2.40
N ASP A 48 -9.96 -7.97 -2.70
CA ASP A 48 -9.17 -9.18 -2.50
C ASP A 48 -8.54 -9.18 -1.09
N PRO A 49 -8.77 -10.21 -0.26
CA PRO A 49 -8.21 -10.27 1.09
C PRO A 49 -6.68 -10.44 1.10
N HIS A 50 -6.06 -10.76 -0.04
CA HIS A 50 -4.61 -10.83 -0.17
C HIS A 50 -3.95 -9.47 -0.37
N TYR A 51 -4.70 -8.36 -0.41
CA TYR A 51 -4.18 -7.01 -0.62
C TYR A 51 -4.55 -6.06 0.53
N TRP A 52 -3.58 -5.27 0.98
CA TRP A 52 -3.80 -4.11 1.84
C TRP A 52 -3.46 -2.86 1.05
N GLU A 53 -4.46 -2.15 0.56
CA GLU A 53 -4.29 -1.03 -0.34
C GLU A 53 -4.66 0.29 0.34
N TRP A 54 -3.68 1.17 0.49
CA TRP A 54 -3.91 2.55 0.84
C TRP A 54 -4.38 3.34 -0.39
N PHE A 55 -5.61 3.86 -0.28
CA PHE A 55 -6.23 4.73 -1.27
C PHE A 55 -7.05 5.82 -0.57
N SER A 56 -6.76 7.08 -0.89
CA SER A 56 -7.29 8.25 -0.18
C SER A 56 -7.00 8.15 1.33
N GLY A 57 -7.91 8.57 2.20
CA GLY A 57 -7.76 8.51 3.65
C GLY A 57 -7.98 7.13 4.28
N HIS A 58 -7.89 6.03 3.49
CA HIS A 58 -8.26 4.69 3.97
C HIS A 58 -7.31 3.60 3.48
N VAL A 59 -7.12 2.56 4.30
CA VAL A 59 -6.50 1.30 3.88
C VAL A 59 -7.57 0.21 3.76
N TRP A 60 -7.64 -0.36 2.57
CA TRP A 60 -8.62 -1.35 2.15
C TRP A 60 -8.05 -2.77 2.22
N ASN A 61 -8.89 -3.75 2.60
CA ASN A 61 -8.59 -5.17 2.52
C ASN A 61 -9.89 -5.97 2.46
N GLY A 62 -10.03 -6.86 1.46
CA GLY A 62 -11.18 -7.76 1.37
C GLY A 62 -12.55 -7.07 1.38
N GLY A 63 -12.65 -5.87 0.79
CA GLY A 63 -13.86 -5.05 0.75
C GLY A 63 -14.13 -4.19 1.99
N ASN A 64 -13.30 -4.31 3.03
CA ASN A 64 -13.37 -3.48 4.23
C ASN A 64 -12.37 -2.32 4.14
N GLN A 65 -12.69 -1.20 4.79
CA GLN A 65 -11.81 -0.03 4.85
C GLN A 65 -11.62 0.44 6.30
N LYS A 66 -10.44 1.00 6.57
CA LYS A 66 -10.12 1.64 7.84
C LYS A 66 -9.44 2.97 7.59
N ALA A 67 -9.93 4.02 8.23
CA ALA A 67 -9.43 5.37 8.07
C ALA A 67 -8.02 5.52 8.66
N VAL A 68 -7.24 6.43 8.08
CA VAL A 68 -5.91 6.86 8.54
C VAL A 68 -5.83 8.38 8.51
N GLU A 69 -4.87 8.95 9.23
CA GLU A 69 -4.75 10.40 9.44
C GLU A 69 -4.09 11.14 8.25
N TYR A 70 -4.17 10.58 7.05
CA TYR A 70 -3.59 11.19 5.85
C TYR A 70 -4.27 10.69 4.57
N ASP A 71 -4.75 11.64 3.76
CA ASP A 71 -5.34 11.36 2.45
C ASP A 71 -4.26 11.47 1.37
N ILE A 72 -3.84 10.31 0.84
CA ILE A 72 -2.80 10.28 -0.19
C ILE A 72 -3.26 10.93 -1.52
N GLN A 73 -4.55 11.02 -1.82
CA GLN A 73 -5.00 11.60 -3.11
C GLN A 73 -4.92 13.12 -3.14
N ASN A 74 -5.09 13.78 -1.99
CA ASN A 74 -5.07 15.23 -1.92
C ASN A 74 -3.65 15.82 -1.98
N ASP A 75 -2.62 14.97 -1.87
CA ASP A 75 -1.27 15.43 -1.56
C ASP A 75 -0.16 14.67 -2.32
N VAL A 76 -0.50 13.80 -3.28
CA VAL A 76 0.51 13.18 -4.14
C VAL A 76 1.03 14.21 -5.14
N GLY A 77 2.29 14.60 -4.94
CA GLY A 77 3.02 15.64 -5.67
C GLY A 77 4.12 16.22 -4.76
N ASN A 78 5.08 16.98 -5.31
CA ASN A 78 6.03 17.79 -4.51
C ASN A 78 6.97 17.03 -3.54
N ASN A 79 7.63 15.94 -3.96
CA ASN A 79 8.61 15.19 -3.14
C ASN A 79 8.04 14.46 -1.91
N HIS A 80 6.73 14.25 -1.82
CA HIS A 80 6.15 13.46 -0.73
C HIS A 80 6.59 12.00 -0.73
N SER A 81 6.58 11.41 0.45
CA SER A 81 6.93 10.00 0.66
C SER A 81 5.81 9.26 1.36
N LEU A 82 5.51 8.06 0.87
CA LEU A 82 4.57 7.13 1.47
C LEU A 82 5.36 5.91 1.96
N GLY A 83 4.99 5.38 3.11
CA GLY A 83 5.62 4.22 3.70
C GLY A 83 4.62 3.23 4.27
N MET A 84 4.96 1.94 4.22
CA MET A 84 4.23 0.88 4.90
C MET A 84 5.23 -0.04 5.59
N ALA A 85 4.93 -0.46 6.82
CA ALA A 85 5.72 -1.45 7.55
C ALA A 85 4.78 -2.41 8.28
N VAL A 86 5.16 -3.68 8.30
CA VAL A 86 4.50 -4.69 9.12
C VAL A 86 5.42 -5.06 10.26
N TYR A 87 4.97 -4.89 11.49
CA TYR A 87 5.77 -5.19 12.69
C TYR A 87 5.59 -6.65 13.14
N PRO A 88 6.49 -7.16 14.02
CA PRO A 88 6.45 -8.55 14.49
C PRO A 88 5.16 -8.96 15.21
N ASN A 89 4.38 -8.00 15.70
CA ASN A 89 3.05 -8.22 16.30
C ASN A 89 1.93 -8.30 15.25
N GLY A 90 2.26 -8.24 13.95
CA GLY A 90 1.29 -8.29 12.86
C GLY A 90 0.58 -6.96 12.59
N GLU A 91 1.04 -5.86 13.18
CA GLU A 91 0.48 -4.54 12.93
C GLU A 91 1.02 -3.94 11.63
N LEU A 92 0.11 -3.46 10.78
CA LEU A 92 0.42 -2.67 9.59
C LEU A 92 0.39 -1.19 9.97
N HIS A 93 1.55 -0.55 9.91
CA HIS A 93 1.69 0.89 10.06
C HIS A 93 1.82 1.55 8.69
N VAL A 94 1.19 2.72 8.55
CA VAL A 94 1.30 3.55 7.36
C VAL A 94 1.96 4.88 7.67
N PHE A 95 2.81 5.36 6.77
CA PHE A 95 3.63 6.54 6.97
C PHE A 95 3.42 7.53 5.83
N ALA A 96 3.27 8.81 6.16
CA ALA A 96 3.30 9.90 5.21
C ALA A 96 4.39 10.90 5.63
N ASN A 97 5.30 11.22 4.72
CA ASN A 97 6.40 12.17 4.94
C ASN A 97 7.24 11.85 6.19
N GLY A 98 7.47 10.55 6.44
CA GLY A 98 8.22 10.05 7.58
C GLY A 98 7.45 10.04 8.91
N LYS A 99 6.20 10.53 8.95
CA LYS A 99 5.31 10.46 10.11
C LYS A 99 4.41 9.23 10.01
N ASP A 100 4.26 8.50 11.11
CA ASP A 100 3.23 7.47 11.25
C ASP A 100 1.85 8.13 11.30
N VAL A 101 0.95 7.71 10.40
CA VAL A 101 -0.39 8.27 10.24
C VAL A 101 -1.48 7.22 10.48
N GLY A 102 -1.11 6.06 11.01
CA GLY A 102 -2.07 5.11 11.54
C GLY A 102 -1.64 3.65 11.46
N THR A 103 -2.34 2.85 12.28
CA THR A 103 -2.23 1.39 12.32
C THR A 103 -3.56 0.76 11.90
N PRO A 104 -3.93 0.79 10.61
CA PRO A 104 -5.24 0.34 10.17
C PRO A 104 -5.45 -1.16 10.42
N TRP A 105 -4.45 -2.01 10.20
CA TRP A 105 -4.64 -3.45 10.28
C TRP A 105 -3.73 -4.09 11.33
N GLN A 106 -4.24 -5.15 11.94
CA GLN A 106 -3.56 -5.97 12.93
C GLN A 106 -3.68 -7.43 12.51
N ASN A 107 -2.82 -8.30 13.05
CA ASN A 107 -2.80 -9.74 12.76
C ASN A 107 -2.60 -10.07 11.27
N LEU A 108 -1.72 -9.32 10.58
CA LEU A 108 -1.31 -9.68 9.22
C LEU A 108 -0.65 -11.07 9.20
N PRO A 109 -0.78 -11.85 8.11
CA PRO A 109 -0.24 -13.20 8.00
C PRO A 109 1.29 -13.16 7.84
N LEU A 110 2.02 -13.17 8.96
CA LEU A 110 3.49 -13.11 9.00
C LEU A 110 4.18 -14.41 8.55
N ASP A 111 3.42 -15.50 8.41
CA ASP A 111 3.86 -16.77 7.86
C ASP A 111 3.95 -16.77 6.33
N LEU A 112 3.39 -15.74 5.68
CA LEU A 112 3.44 -15.55 4.24
C LEU A 112 4.40 -14.40 3.87
N PRO A 113 5.12 -14.50 2.74
CA PRO A 113 5.91 -13.38 2.24
C PRO A 113 4.99 -12.23 1.82
N LEU A 114 5.30 -11.02 2.29
CA LEU A 114 4.60 -9.80 1.90
C LEU A 114 5.40 -9.03 0.86
N TYR A 115 4.75 -8.59 -0.20
CA TYR A 115 5.35 -7.77 -1.26
C TYR A 115 4.72 -6.39 -1.25
N GLY A 116 5.52 -5.35 -1.52
CA GLY A 116 5.00 -4.02 -1.78
C GLY A 116 4.35 -3.99 -3.17
N VAL A 117 3.24 -3.28 -3.31
CA VAL A 117 2.54 -3.05 -4.57
C VAL A 117 2.23 -1.56 -4.74
N VAL A 118 2.41 -1.08 -5.97
CA VAL A 118 2.11 0.30 -6.36
C VAL A 118 1.29 0.31 -7.64
N GLY A 119 0.20 1.04 -7.62
CA GLY A 119 -0.59 1.40 -8.77
C GLY A 119 -0.51 2.90 -9.03
N LEU A 120 -0.32 3.28 -10.30
CA LEU A 120 -0.40 4.66 -10.75
C LEU A 120 -1.46 4.75 -11.83
N GLU A 121 -2.46 5.59 -11.59
CA GLU A 121 -3.43 6.00 -12.60
C GLU A 121 -3.02 7.40 -13.07
N ASN A 122 -2.40 7.46 -14.25
CA ASN A 122 -2.16 8.74 -14.92
C ASN A 122 -3.42 9.10 -15.70
N PHE A 123 -4.03 10.25 -15.43
CA PHE A 123 -4.85 10.89 -16.46
C PHE A 123 -3.92 11.28 -17.60
N GLY A 124 -4.00 10.54 -18.70
CA GLY A 124 -3.31 10.91 -19.93
C GLY A 124 -3.65 12.35 -20.29
N LYS A 125 -2.62 13.10 -20.68
CA LYS A 125 -2.82 14.13 -21.69
C LYS A 125 -2.97 13.45 -23.04
#